data_AF-A0A5B7C142-F1
#
_entry.id   AF-A0A5B7C142-F1
#
_cell.length_a   1.000
_cell.length_b   1.000
_cell.length_c   1.000
_cell.angle_alpha   90.00
_cell.angle_beta   90.00
_cell.angle_gamma   90.00
#
_symmetry.space_group_name_H-M   'P 1'
#
loop_
_entity.id
_entity.type
_entity.pdbx_description
1 polymer ?
#
loop_
_entity_poly.entity_id
_entity_poly.type
_entity_poly.pdbx_seq_one_letter_code
_entity_poly.pdbx_strand_id
1 'polypeptide(L)'
;LGFTGVGVKSCPAIDRSLREAFQILEEERVARKKKKPSGGSGKPGKRIRTSQPSLTSAWKTVTKEDVDDMVARFFYADGLNVNAVSSPYFYEMTKAIAAFGPGYEPPSLEKLSDSFLSKEKARMERAMALIRESWPHTACTILCVNYLNGTLGCFCINIFISSPRGLMFLKTVDINEGDGADSVFTNVLSDAIMEVGPTNVLQIISHLGHVSESFELLILSKFPHIFWSPCT
;
A
#
# COMPACT_ATOMS: atom_id res chain seq x y z
N LEU A 1 13.99 4.33 31.82
CA LEU A 1 13.06 5.50 31.85
C LEU A 1 13.37 6.34 33.08
N GLY A 2 14.19 7.37 32.86
CA GLY A 2 14.74 8.25 33.88
C GLY A 2 15.64 9.29 33.21
N PHE A 3 15.10 9.98 32.20
CA PHE A 3 15.77 11.14 31.66
C PHE A 3 15.56 12.27 32.66
N THR A 4 16.60 12.65 33.39
CA THR A 4 16.62 13.89 34.17
C THR A 4 16.78 15.06 33.21
N GLY A 5 15.72 15.33 32.44
CA GLY A 5 15.45 16.62 31.84
C GLY A 5 14.45 17.33 32.74
N VAL A 6 14.74 18.58 33.11
CA VAL A 6 13.90 19.40 33.98
C VAL A 6 12.48 19.47 33.37
N GLY A 7 11.48 18.90 34.06
CA GLY A 7 10.05 19.07 33.73
C GLY A 7 9.24 17.80 33.46
N VAL A 8 9.83 16.61 33.31
CA VAL A 8 9.06 15.38 33.04
C VAL A 8 8.94 14.52 34.31
N LYS A 9 7.73 14.47 34.89
CA LYS A 9 7.43 13.57 36.02
C LYS A 9 7.10 12.17 35.50
N SER A 10 7.53 11.15 36.25
CA SER A 10 7.18 9.76 36.01
C SER A 10 5.67 9.55 36.04
N CYS A 11 5.10 8.97 34.98
CA CYS A 11 3.67 8.64 34.91
C CYS A 11 3.30 7.66 36.04
N PRO A 12 2.35 7.97 36.94
CA PRO A 12 2.01 7.11 38.08
C PRO A 12 1.26 5.83 37.69
N ALA A 13 0.71 5.74 36.48
CA ALA A 13 0.00 4.56 35.97
C ALA A 13 0.92 3.40 35.57
N ILE A 14 2.24 3.59 35.55
CA ILE A 14 3.19 2.54 35.22
C ILE A 14 3.67 1.87 36.50
N ASP A 15 3.35 0.59 36.65
CA ASP A 15 3.80 -0.22 37.78
C ASP A 15 5.35 -0.35 37.83
N ARG A 16 5.90 -0.60 39.02
CA ARG A 16 7.35 -0.71 39.23
C ARG A 16 7.96 -1.83 38.38
N SER A 17 7.26 -2.96 38.25
CA SER A 17 7.73 -4.11 37.46
C SER A 17 7.97 -3.77 35.99
N LEU A 18 7.08 -2.98 35.39
CA LEU A 18 7.19 -2.52 34.01
C LEU A 18 8.38 -1.58 33.82
N ARG A 19 8.68 -0.70 34.79
CA ARG A 19 9.85 0.18 34.71
C ARG A 19 11.16 -0.59 34.73
N GLU A 20 11.24 -1.61 35.58
CA GLU A 20 12.41 -2.48 35.68
C GLU A 20 12.62 -3.26 34.38
N ALA A 21 11.55 -3.83 33.81
CA ALA A 21 11.60 -4.51 32.51
C ALA A 21 12.09 -3.58 31.39
N PHE A 22 11.60 -2.34 31.32
CA PHE A 22 12.07 -1.35 30.34
C PHE A 22 13.54 -0.95 30.54
N GLN A 23 14.00 -0.89 31.78
CA GLN A 23 15.40 -0.55 32.09
C GLN A 23 16.35 -1.65 31.61
N ILE A 24 16.00 -2.92 31.83
CA ILE A 24 16.75 -4.09 31.35
C ILE A 24 16.85 -4.07 29.82
N LEU A 25 15.73 -3.79 29.13
CA LEU A 25 15.70 -3.72 27.66
C LEU A 25 16.58 -2.59 27.10
N GLU A 26 16.63 -1.44 27.77
CA GLU A 26 17.53 -0.34 27.37
C GLU A 26 19.01 -0.69 27.61
N GLU A 27 19.34 -1.33 28.73
CA GLU A 27 20.69 -1.79 29.02
C GLU A 27 21.17 -2.82 27.99
N GLU A 28 20.30 -3.76 27.59
CA GLU A 28 20.58 -4.69 26.49
C GLU A 28 20.80 -3.97 25.16
N ARG A 29 19.97 -2.96 24.85
CA ARG A 29 20.08 -2.17 23.61
C ARG A 29 21.41 -1.41 23.54
N VAL A 30 21.85 -0.82 24.65
CA VAL A 30 23.14 -0.12 24.75
C VAL A 30 24.31 -1.10 24.65
N ALA A 31 24.21 -2.27 25.29
CA ALA A 31 25.23 -3.32 25.20
C ALA A 31 25.38 -3.85 23.76
N ARG A 32 24.27 -3.99 23.02
CA ARG A 32 24.30 -4.38 21.59
C ARG A 32 24.92 -3.30 20.70
N LYS A 33 24.76 -2.01 21.02
CA LYS A 33 25.44 -0.91 20.31
C LYS A 33 26.95 -0.88 20.55
N LYS A 34 27.43 -1.22 21.75
CA LYS A 34 28.87 -1.26 22.07
C LYS A 34 29.63 -2.42 21.40
N LYS A 35 28.93 -3.49 20.96
CA LYS A 35 29.55 -4.67 20.34
C LYS A 35 29.79 -4.58 18.82
N LYS A 36 29.56 -3.43 18.17
CA LYS A 36 30.04 -3.20 16.78
C LYS A 36 31.49 -2.68 16.82
N PRO A 37 32.51 -3.42 16.32
CA PRO A 37 33.86 -2.88 16.24
C PRO A 37 34.07 -2.09 14.95
N SER A 38 34.42 -0.81 15.10
CA SER A 38 35.18 -0.04 14.11
C SER A 38 36.64 -0.48 14.17
N GLY A 39 37.24 -0.78 13.02
CA GLY A 39 38.59 -1.34 12.91
C GLY A 39 39.73 -0.38 13.27
N GLY A 40 40.91 -0.96 13.58
CA GLY A 40 42.19 -0.23 13.59
C GLY A 40 43.28 -0.71 14.57
N SER A 41 44.05 -1.72 14.15
CA SER A 41 45.51 -1.94 14.34
C SER A 41 46.22 -1.89 15.71
N GLY A 42 46.95 -2.98 16.06
CA GLY A 42 48.04 -2.96 17.04
C GLY A 42 48.70 -4.30 17.46
N LYS A 43 49.53 -4.91 16.57
CA LYS A 43 50.77 -5.73 16.77
C LYS A 43 50.86 -6.96 17.73
N PRO A 44 51.84 -7.88 17.51
CA PRO A 44 51.65 -9.34 17.64
C PRO A 44 52.25 -9.98 18.90
N GLY A 45 51.60 -11.03 19.41
CA GLY A 45 52.06 -11.90 20.49
C GLY A 45 52.02 -13.38 20.09
N LYS A 46 52.94 -14.16 20.66
CA LYS A 46 53.44 -15.48 20.25
C LYS A 46 52.40 -16.57 19.91
N ARG A 47 52.71 -17.32 18.84
CA ARG A 47 52.04 -18.53 18.36
C ARG A 47 52.01 -19.63 19.43
N ILE A 48 50.81 -20.03 19.85
CA ILE A 48 50.54 -21.37 20.38
C ILE A 48 49.66 -22.05 19.34
N ARG A 49 50.18 -23.14 18.78
CA ARG A 49 49.58 -23.92 17.70
C ARG A 49 48.51 -24.84 18.31
N THR A 50 47.30 -24.33 18.48
CA THR A 50 46.08 -25.15 18.60
C THR A 50 45.51 -25.31 17.19
N SER A 51 45.24 -26.56 16.79
CA SER A 51 44.72 -26.88 15.46
C SER A 51 43.43 -26.10 15.21
N GLN A 52 43.47 -25.19 14.24
CA GLN A 52 42.26 -24.60 13.67
C GLN A 52 41.41 -25.74 13.07
N PRO A 53 40.13 -25.87 13.40
CA PRO A 53 39.20 -26.46 12.47
C PRO A 53 39.20 -25.57 11.23
N SER A 54 39.34 -26.17 10.05
CA SER A 54 39.24 -25.48 8.78
C SER A 54 37.99 -24.60 8.76
N LEU A 55 38.17 -23.31 8.49
CA LEU A 55 37.13 -22.34 8.15
C LEU A 55 36.55 -22.69 6.76
N THR A 56 35.97 -23.87 6.62
CA THR A 56 34.82 -24.04 5.74
C THR A 56 33.64 -23.63 6.61
N SER A 57 33.27 -22.35 6.55
CA SER A 57 32.08 -21.82 7.21
C SER A 57 30.92 -22.77 6.91
N ALA A 58 30.43 -23.47 7.93
CA ALA A 58 29.23 -24.27 7.82
C ALA A 58 28.10 -23.32 7.42
N TRP A 59 27.63 -23.43 6.17
CA TRP A 59 26.38 -22.83 5.77
C TRP A 59 25.35 -23.50 6.68
N LYS A 60 24.80 -22.78 7.67
CA LYS A 60 23.63 -23.29 8.37
C LYS A 60 22.58 -23.50 7.30
N THR A 61 22.19 -24.75 7.08
CA THR A 61 21.04 -25.08 6.25
C THR A 61 19.84 -24.36 6.85
N VAL A 62 19.31 -23.36 6.14
CA VAL A 62 18.09 -22.66 6.53
C VAL A 62 16.95 -23.67 6.40
N THR A 63 16.23 -23.95 7.49
CA THR A 63 15.09 -24.88 7.43
C THR A 63 13.85 -24.19 6.89
N LYS A 64 12.80 -24.96 6.59
CA LYS A 64 11.51 -24.38 6.20
C LYS A 64 10.94 -23.51 7.33
N GLU A 65 11.06 -23.98 8.57
CA GLU A 65 10.58 -23.28 9.76
C GLU A 65 11.29 -21.94 9.94
N ASP A 66 12.61 -21.88 9.70
CA ASP A 66 13.35 -20.62 9.74
C ASP A 66 12.82 -19.60 8.71
N VAL A 67 12.47 -20.06 7.49
CA VAL A 67 11.89 -19.22 6.44
C VAL A 67 10.49 -18.75 6.83
N ASP A 68 9.66 -19.65 7.32
CA ASP A 68 8.28 -19.35 7.75
C ASP A 68 8.29 -18.31 8.88
N ASP A 69 9.20 -18.42 9.85
CA ASP A 69 9.39 -17.46 10.93
C ASP A 69 9.83 -16.08 10.41
N MET A 70 10.72 -16.04 9.42
CA MET A 70 11.17 -14.79 8.78
C MET A 70 10.04 -14.11 8.02
N VAL A 71 9.22 -14.87 7.28
CA VAL A 71 8.03 -14.36 6.60
C VAL A 71 7.03 -13.82 7.61
N ALA A 72 6.68 -14.58 8.64
CA ALA A 72 5.74 -14.16 9.68
C ALA A 72 6.20 -12.86 10.35
N ARG A 73 7.49 -12.77 10.68
CA ARG A 73 8.08 -11.57 11.28
C ARG A 73 7.96 -10.34 10.39
N PHE A 74 8.15 -10.47 9.07
CA PHE A 74 7.96 -9.37 8.12
C PHE A 74 6.53 -8.82 8.18
N PHE A 75 5.53 -9.70 8.15
CA PHE A 75 4.13 -9.28 8.26
C PHE A 75 3.82 -8.56 9.58
N TYR A 76 4.26 -9.13 10.71
CA TYR A 76 3.93 -8.56 12.02
C TYR A 76 4.70 -7.30 12.35
N ALA A 77 5.98 -7.21 11.95
CA ALA A 77 6.81 -6.04 12.24
C ALA A 77 6.37 -4.81 11.45
N ASP A 78 5.93 -4.99 10.20
CA ASP A 78 5.51 -3.91 9.31
C ASP A 78 3.98 -3.71 9.27
N GLY A 79 3.23 -4.45 10.09
CA GLY A 79 1.78 -4.31 10.22
C GLY A 79 1.02 -4.66 8.94
N LEU A 80 1.55 -5.57 8.12
CA LEU A 80 0.94 -5.98 6.85
C LEU A 80 -0.25 -6.91 7.09
N ASN A 81 -1.25 -6.83 6.21
CA ASN A 81 -2.40 -7.72 6.26
C ASN A 81 -1.98 -9.17 5.95
N VAL A 82 -2.16 -10.07 6.92
CA VAL A 82 -1.82 -11.50 6.81
C VAL A 82 -2.53 -12.21 5.65
N ASN A 83 -3.67 -11.70 5.21
CA ASN A 83 -4.39 -12.25 4.05
C ASN A 83 -3.60 -12.12 2.75
N ALA A 84 -2.56 -11.27 2.69
CA ALA A 84 -1.72 -11.16 1.49
C ALA A 84 -0.96 -12.46 1.17
N VAL A 85 -0.75 -13.35 2.16
CA VAL A 85 -0.14 -14.67 1.92
C VAL A 85 -0.99 -15.54 0.98
N SER A 86 -2.31 -15.36 1.00
CA SER A 86 -3.24 -16.06 0.10
C SER A 86 -3.28 -15.46 -1.31
N SER A 87 -2.59 -14.35 -1.55
CA SER A 87 -2.53 -13.71 -2.86
C SER A 87 -1.71 -14.56 -3.84
N PRO A 88 -2.19 -14.79 -5.08
CA PRO A 88 -1.38 -15.45 -6.10
C PRO A 88 -0.06 -14.72 -6.35
N TYR A 89 -0.03 -13.39 -6.22
CA TYR A 89 1.18 -12.59 -6.38
C TYR A 89 2.24 -12.85 -5.30
N PHE A 90 1.82 -13.11 -4.05
CA PHE A 90 2.75 -13.48 -2.98
C PHE A 90 3.36 -14.86 -3.25
N TYR A 91 2.54 -15.79 -3.71
CA TYR A 91 3.00 -17.13 -4.07
C TYR A 91 3.96 -17.12 -5.27
N GLU A 92 3.67 -16.33 -6.30
CA GLU A 92 4.55 -16.17 -7.46
C GLU A 92 5.87 -15.49 -7.07
N MET A 93 5.83 -14.44 -6.25
CA MET A 93 7.01 -13.77 -5.73
C MET A 93 7.92 -14.72 -4.95
N THR A 94 7.37 -15.49 -4.01
CA THR A 94 8.15 -16.44 -3.18
C THR A 94 8.79 -17.54 -4.04
N LYS A 95 8.07 -18.08 -5.03
CA LYS A 95 8.61 -19.02 -6.00
C LYS A 95 9.74 -18.43 -6.85
N ALA A 96 9.56 -17.21 -7.35
CA ALA A 96 10.56 -16.54 -8.18
C ALA A 96 11.86 -16.30 -7.39
N ILE A 97 11.75 -15.85 -6.14
CA ILE A 97 12.91 -15.65 -5.24
C ILE A 97 13.61 -16.99 -4.97
N ALA A 98 12.85 -18.04 -4.64
CA ALA A 98 13.41 -19.37 -4.38
C ALA A 98 14.12 -19.96 -5.61
N ALA A 99 13.54 -19.78 -6.81
CA ALA A 99 14.13 -20.22 -8.06
C ALA A 99 15.40 -19.44 -8.44
N PHE A 100 15.49 -18.15 -8.09
CA PHE A 100 16.71 -17.36 -8.26
C PHE A 100 17.83 -17.81 -7.32
N GLY A 101 17.48 -18.11 -6.06
CA GLY A 101 18.41 -18.64 -5.06
C GLY A 101 19.13 -17.57 -4.22
N PRO A 102 20.19 -17.95 -3.47
CA PRO A 102 20.81 -17.11 -2.43
C PRO A 102 21.40 -15.78 -2.90
N GLY A 103 21.59 -15.57 -4.20
CA GLY A 103 22.10 -14.31 -4.75
C GLY A 103 21.03 -13.24 -4.99
N TYR A 104 19.76 -13.51 -4.69
CA TYR A 104 18.70 -12.54 -4.91
C TYR A 104 18.84 -11.36 -3.94
N GLU A 105 18.84 -10.15 -4.51
CA GLU A 105 18.74 -8.90 -3.75
C GLU A 105 17.41 -8.22 -4.07
N PRO A 106 16.60 -7.86 -3.06
CA PRO A 106 15.38 -7.09 -3.27
C PRO A 106 15.64 -5.75 -3.96
N PRO A 107 14.69 -5.23 -4.74
CA PRO A 107 14.82 -3.91 -5.35
C PRO A 107 14.96 -2.81 -4.28
N SER A 108 15.74 -1.77 -4.58
CA SER A 108 15.81 -0.58 -3.74
C SER A 108 14.47 0.16 -3.73
N LEU A 109 14.22 0.95 -2.67
CA LEU A 109 13.02 1.77 -2.55
C LEU A 109 12.80 2.67 -3.78
N GLU A 110 13.86 3.31 -4.25
CA GLU A 110 13.82 4.17 -5.45
C GLU A 110 13.35 3.39 -6.69
N LYS A 111 13.96 2.21 -6.94
CA LYS A 111 13.56 1.37 -8.08
C LYS A 111 12.12 0.89 -7.95
N LEU A 112 11.68 0.54 -6.75
CA LEU A 112 10.34 0.05 -6.48
C LEU A 112 9.29 1.15 -6.71
N SER A 113 9.54 2.35 -6.19
CA SER A 113 8.62 3.50 -6.25
C SER A 113 8.60 4.22 -7.60
N ASP A 114 9.60 3.99 -8.46
CA ASP A 114 9.70 4.66 -9.77
C ASP A 114 9.61 3.65 -10.92
N SER A 115 10.71 2.96 -11.21
CA SER A 115 10.83 2.11 -12.40
C SER A 115 9.86 0.93 -12.41
N PHE A 116 9.74 0.20 -11.30
CA PHE A 116 8.84 -0.95 -11.21
C PHE A 116 7.37 -0.51 -11.16
N LEU A 117 7.06 0.57 -10.43
CA LEU A 117 5.72 1.14 -10.41
C LEU A 117 5.27 1.59 -11.80
N SER A 118 6.14 2.26 -12.55
CA SER A 118 5.87 2.70 -13.92
C SER A 118 5.63 1.52 -14.87
N LYS A 119 6.41 0.43 -14.74
CA LYS A 119 6.20 -0.80 -15.52
C LYS A 119 4.86 -1.46 -15.20
N GLU A 120 4.50 -1.51 -13.92
CA GLU A 120 3.22 -2.09 -13.49
C GLU A 120 2.05 -1.24 -13.98
N LYS A 121 2.15 0.09 -13.87
CA LYS A 121 1.17 1.02 -14.43
C LYS A 121 0.96 0.77 -15.92
N ALA A 122 2.04 0.67 -16.71
CA ALA A 122 1.96 0.38 -18.14
C ALA A 122 1.33 -1.01 -18.43
N ARG A 123 1.58 -2.00 -17.56
CA ARG A 123 0.94 -3.32 -17.66
C ARG A 123 -0.58 -3.21 -17.45
N MET A 124 -1.00 -2.47 -16.42
CA MET A 124 -2.42 -2.21 -16.13
C MET A 124 -3.09 -1.40 -17.25
N GLU A 125 -2.44 -0.36 -17.77
CA GLU A 125 -2.97 0.46 -18.87
C GLU A 125 -3.24 -0.38 -20.11
N ARG A 126 -2.34 -1.31 -20.47
CA ARG A 126 -2.56 -2.27 -21.57
C ARG A 126 -3.73 -3.21 -21.31
N ALA A 127 -3.85 -3.75 -20.11
CA ALA A 127 -4.97 -4.62 -19.75
C ALA A 127 -6.31 -3.86 -19.82
N MET A 128 -6.32 -2.61 -19.36
CA MET A 128 -7.50 -1.75 -19.41
C MET A 128 -7.85 -1.31 -20.84
N ALA A 129 -6.87 -1.16 -21.74
CA ALA A 129 -7.13 -0.80 -23.14
C ALA A 129 -8.11 -1.78 -23.82
N LEU A 130 -7.97 -3.09 -23.56
CA LEU A 130 -8.89 -4.11 -24.06
C LEU A 130 -10.33 -3.93 -23.56
N ILE A 131 -10.50 -3.44 -22.33
CA ILE A 131 -11.82 -3.11 -21.79
C ILE A 131 -12.37 -1.87 -22.50
N ARG A 132 -11.54 -0.84 -22.72
CA ARG A 132 -11.92 0.42 -23.38
C ARG A 132 -12.35 0.21 -24.84
N GLU A 133 -11.61 -0.59 -25.60
CA GLU A 133 -11.93 -0.96 -26.99
C GLU A 133 -13.30 -1.62 -27.13
N SER A 134 -13.81 -2.18 -26.03
CA SER A 134 -15.09 -2.87 -25.99
C SER A 134 -16.29 -1.93 -25.83
N TRP A 135 -16.09 -0.72 -25.30
CA TRP A 135 -17.16 0.22 -24.95
C TRP A 135 -18.07 0.61 -26.12
N PRO A 136 -17.59 0.86 -27.36
CA PRO A 136 -18.47 1.17 -28.49
C PRO A 136 -19.48 0.07 -28.84
N HIS A 137 -19.21 -1.17 -28.42
CA HIS A 137 -20.04 -2.34 -28.76
C HIS A 137 -20.94 -2.81 -27.61
N THR A 138 -20.54 -2.57 -26.36
CA THR A 138 -21.34 -2.98 -25.18
C THR A 138 -21.95 -1.84 -24.40
N ALA A 139 -21.58 -0.60 -24.72
CA ALA A 139 -21.68 0.51 -23.79
C ALA A 139 -21.00 0.20 -22.45
N CYS A 140 -21.15 1.11 -21.49
CA CYS A 140 -20.69 0.96 -20.12
C CYS A 140 -21.50 1.81 -19.15
N THR A 141 -21.37 1.47 -17.87
CA THR A 141 -21.96 2.17 -16.74
C THR A 141 -20.86 2.85 -15.94
N ILE A 142 -21.01 4.13 -15.64
CA ILE A 142 -20.14 4.83 -14.70
C ILE A 142 -20.65 4.57 -13.28
N LEU A 143 -19.78 4.09 -12.39
CA LEU A 143 -20.07 3.89 -10.98
C LEU A 143 -19.36 4.98 -10.17
N CYS A 144 -20.13 5.75 -9.39
CA CYS A 144 -19.61 6.74 -8.46
C CYS A 144 -19.81 6.23 -7.03
N VAL A 145 -18.72 5.93 -6.33
CA VAL A 145 -18.74 5.41 -4.96
C VAL A 145 -18.10 6.43 -4.04
N ASN A 146 -18.89 6.98 -3.11
CA ASN A 146 -18.37 7.88 -2.09
C ASN A 146 -17.84 7.12 -0.86
N TYR A 147 -16.86 7.72 -0.20
CA TYR A 147 -16.49 7.35 1.16
C TYR A 147 -15.96 8.56 1.91
N LEU A 148 -16.18 8.61 3.22
CA LEU A 148 -15.62 9.65 4.06
C LEU A 148 -14.15 9.33 4.33
N ASN A 149 -13.25 10.23 3.96
CA ASN A 149 -11.86 10.12 4.33
C ASN A 149 -11.65 10.73 5.71
N GLY A 150 -11.72 9.88 6.74
CA GLY A 150 -11.61 10.30 8.15
C GLY A 150 -10.29 10.99 8.51
N THR A 151 -9.23 10.84 7.70
CA THR A 151 -7.95 11.52 7.92
C THR A 151 -7.96 12.96 7.41
N LEU A 152 -8.66 13.23 6.31
CA LEU A 152 -8.73 14.55 5.68
C LEU A 152 -10.02 15.32 6.00
N GLY A 153 -11.03 14.64 6.56
CA GLY A 153 -12.34 15.24 6.82
C GLY A 153 -13.10 15.62 5.53
N CYS A 154 -12.74 15.03 4.39
CA CYS A 154 -13.35 15.29 3.08
C CYS A 154 -14.04 14.03 2.52
N PHE A 155 -14.98 14.22 1.59
CA PHE A 155 -15.60 13.13 0.86
C PHE A 155 -14.75 12.79 -0.36
N CYS A 156 -14.32 11.53 -0.46
CA CYS A 156 -13.66 11.03 -1.65
C CYS A 156 -14.67 10.31 -2.53
N ILE A 157 -14.62 10.55 -3.83
CA ILE A 157 -15.44 9.84 -4.81
C ILE A 157 -14.53 9.04 -5.72
N ASN A 158 -14.70 7.73 -5.69
CA ASN A 158 -14.07 6.82 -6.64
C ASN A 158 -14.99 6.64 -7.84
N ILE A 159 -14.43 6.84 -9.04
CA ILE A 159 -15.13 6.66 -10.31
C ILE A 159 -14.61 5.38 -10.95
N PHE A 160 -15.53 4.46 -11.22
CA PHE A 160 -15.26 3.23 -11.96
C PHE A 160 -16.10 3.17 -13.23
N ILE A 161 -15.61 2.45 -14.23
CA ILE A 161 -16.32 2.15 -15.46
C ILE A 161 -16.59 0.65 -15.49
N SER A 162 -17.86 0.27 -15.46
CA SER A 162 -18.30 -1.12 -15.54
C SER A 162 -18.79 -1.44 -16.95
N SER A 163 -18.32 -2.54 -17.50
CA SER A 163 -18.78 -3.07 -18.78
C SER A 163 -18.85 -4.61 -18.70
N PRO A 164 -19.52 -5.29 -19.64
CA PRO A 164 -19.50 -6.75 -19.72
C PRO A 164 -18.08 -7.35 -19.84
N ARG A 165 -17.09 -6.57 -20.26
CA ARG A 165 -15.69 -7.00 -20.38
C ARG A 165 -14.87 -6.77 -19.12
N GLY A 166 -15.42 -6.08 -18.12
CA GLY A 166 -14.79 -5.88 -16.83
C GLY A 166 -15.08 -4.52 -16.21
N LEU A 167 -14.57 -4.39 -14.98
CA LEU A 167 -14.59 -3.17 -14.19
C LEU A 167 -13.22 -2.48 -14.27
N MET A 168 -13.22 -1.18 -14.51
CA MET A 168 -12.02 -0.36 -14.59
C MET A 168 -12.13 0.78 -13.58
N PHE A 169 -11.09 0.98 -12.77
CA PHE A 169 -10.95 2.21 -11.99
C PHE A 169 -10.50 3.35 -12.92
N LEU A 170 -11.21 4.48 -12.89
CA LEU A 170 -10.88 5.66 -13.69
C LEU A 170 -10.04 6.64 -12.88
N LYS A 171 -10.60 7.15 -11.78
CA LYS A 171 -9.97 8.15 -10.93
C LYS A 171 -10.67 8.26 -9.57
N THR A 172 -9.96 8.82 -8.61
CA THR A 172 -10.51 9.28 -7.33
C THR A 172 -10.46 10.81 -7.31
N VAL A 173 -11.49 11.43 -6.75
CA VAL A 173 -11.53 12.87 -6.52
C VAL A 173 -11.86 13.16 -5.08
N ASP A 174 -11.07 14.02 -4.46
CA ASP A 174 -11.31 14.54 -3.12
C ASP A 174 -12.19 15.79 -3.22
N ILE A 175 -13.35 15.76 -2.57
CA ILE A 175 -14.29 16.88 -2.49
C ILE A 175 -14.33 17.35 -1.04
N ASN A 176 -13.75 18.53 -0.82
CA ASN A 176 -13.84 19.22 0.46
C ASN A 176 -15.27 19.76 0.65
N GLU A 177 -15.81 19.66 1.86
CA GLU A 177 -17.09 20.29 2.20
C GLU A 177 -16.94 21.81 2.08
N GLY A 178 -17.72 22.43 1.17
CA GLY A 178 -17.68 23.86 0.90
C GLY A 178 -18.60 24.26 -0.25
N ASP A 179 -18.77 25.57 -0.43
CA ASP A 179 -19.54 26.14 -1.53
C ASP A 179 -18.86 25.79 -2.87
N GLY A 180 -19.56 25.05 -3.74
CA GLY A 180 -19.02 24.55 -5.01
C GLY A 180 -18.69 23.06 -5.09
N ALA A 181 -18.94 22.26 -4.05
CA ALA A 181 -18.78 20.80 -4.11
C ALA A 181 -19.55 20.15 -5.29
N ASP A 182 -20.80 20.58 -5.50
CA ASP A 182 -21.66 20.09 -6.58
C ASP A 182 -21.12 20.45 -7.98
N SER A 183 -20.52 21.64 -8.13
CA SER A 183 -19.95 22.07 -9.41
C SER A 183 -18.66 21.32 -9.73
N VAL A 184 -17.82 21.06 -8.74
CA VAL A 184 -16.62 20.21 -8.87
C VAL A 184 -17.03 18.81 -9.29
N PHE A 185 -18.02 18.21 -8.62
CA PHE A 185 -18.47 16.86 -8.95
C PHE A 185 -19.06 16.79 -10.37
N THR A 186 -19.92 17.76 -10.74
CA THR A 186 -20.50 17.84 -12.09
C THR A 186 -19.41 17.90 -13.16
N ASN A 187 -18.38 18.72 -12.97
CA ASN A 187 -17.28 18.86 -13.92
C ASN A 187 -16.49 17.55 -14.03
N VAL A 188 -16.13 16.96 -12.90
CA VAL A 188 -15.38 15.69 -12.84
C VAL A 188 -16.12 14.57 -13.56
N LEU A 189 -17.44 14.50 -13.39
CA LEU A 189 -18.29 13.50 -14.01
C LEU A 189 -18.50 13.80 -15.51
N SER A 190 -18.68 15.07 -15.88
CA SER A 190 -18.71 15.48 -17.29
C SER A 190 -17.42 15.08 -18.00
N ASP A 191 -16.26 15.32 -17.38
CA ASP A 191 -14.96 14.93 -17.91
C ASP A 191 -14.85 13.40 -18.05
N ALA A 192 -15.36 12.65 -17.06
CA ALA A 192 -15.38 11.18 -17.14
C ALA A 192 -16.26 10.68 -18.30
N ILE A 193 -17.44 11.26 -18.50
CA ILE A 193 -18.33 10.94 -19.63
C ILE A 193 -17.64 11.26 -20.96
N MET A 194 -16.96 12.40 -21.05
CA MET A 194 -16.23 12.80 -22.25
C MET A 194 -15.02 11.89 -22.51
N GLU A 195 -14.28 11.48 -21.48
CA GLU A 195 -13.14 10.56 -21.59
C GLU A 195 -13.58 9.16 -22.07
N VAL A 196 -14.73 8.69 -21.59
CA VAL A 196 -15.32 7.41 -22.01
C VAL A 196 -15.94 7.49 -23.41
N GLY A 197 -16.37 8.69 -23.80
CA GLY A 197 -17.17 8.95 -24.99
C GLY A 197 -18.66 8.94 -24.64
N PRO A 198 -19.39 10.07 -24.80
CA PRO A 198 -20.78 10.17 -24.35
C PRO A 198 -21.69 9.07 -24.90
N THR A 199 -21.51 8.67 -26.16
CA THR A 199 -22.31 7.62 -26.82
C THR A 199 -22.07 6.21 -26.25
N ASN A 200 -20.95 6.01 -25.55
CA ASN A 200 -20.60 4.74 -24.94
C ASN A 200 -21.16 4.62 -23.51
N VAL A 201 -21.58 5.72 -22.89
CA VAL A 201 -22.15 5.72 -21.55
C VAL A 201 -23.65 5.48 -21.63
N LEU A 202 -24.12 4.38 -21.07
CA LEU A 202 -25.54 4.06 -20.98
C LEU A 202 -26.15 4.58 -19.68
N GLN A 203 -25.42 4.42 -18.57
CA GLN A 203 -25.95 4.67 -17.25
C GLN A 203 -24.88 5.20 -16.30
N ILE A 204 -25.31 5.99 -15.32
CA ILE A 204 -24.51 6.38 -14.16
C ILE A 204 -25.21 5.82 -12.93
N ILE A 205 -24.47 5.06 -12.13
CA ILE A 205 -24.93 4.58 -10.82
C ILE A 205 -24.12 5.32 -9.76
N SER A 206 -24.80 5.98 -8.84
CA SER A 206 -24.14 6.77 -7.81
C SER A 206 -24.61 6.39 -6.41
N HIS A 207 -23.68 6.03 -5.53
CA HIS A 207 -23.91 6.03 -4.09
C HIS A 207 -23.46 7.38 -3.56
N LEU A 208 -24.34 8.37 -3.64
CA LEU A 208 -24.07 9.74 -3.22
C LEU A 208 -25.18 10.14 -2.26
N GLY A 209 -24.99 9.88 -0.97
CA GLY A 209 -26.04 10.00 0.05
C GLY A 209 -26.96 11.23 -0.10
N HIS A 210 -26.45 12.44 0.13
CA HIS A 210 -27.21 13.69 0.14
C HIS A 210 -26.68 14.73 -0.87
N VAL A 211 -26.06 14.30 -1.96
CA VAL A 211 -25.62 15.26 -2.99
C VAL A 211 -26.89 15.81 -3.66
N SER A 212 -26.94 17.11 -3.95
CA SER A 212 -28.20 17.81 -4.30
C SER A 212 -28.83 17.30 -5.61
N GLU A 213 -30.15 17.15 -5.69
CA GLU A 213 -30.85 16.77 -6.94
C GLU A 213 -30.46 17.65 -8.16
N SER A 214 -29.89 18.83 -7.90
CA SER A 214 -29.44 19.81 -8.90
C SER A 214 -28.35 19.31 -9.84
N PHE A 215 -27.38 18.50 -9.39
CA PHE A 215 -26.29 18.07 -10.28
C PHE A 215 -26.73 16.95 -11.23
N GLU A 216 -27.63 16.06 -10.78
CA GLU A 216 -28.20 15.00 -11.62
C GLU A 216 -28.93 15.63 -12.81
N LEU A 217 -29.80 16.61 -12.55
CA LEU A 217 -30.52 17.37 -13.58
C LEU A 217 -29.56 18.06 -14.56
N LEU A 218 -28.43 18.60 -14.06
CA LEU A 218 -27.44 19.27 -14.89
C LEU A 218 -26.70 18.29 -15.80
N ILE A 219 -26.35 17.09 -15.32
CA ILE A 219 -25.73 16.04 -16.12
C ILE A 219 -26.72 15.50 -17.16
N LEU A 220 -27.95 15.21 -16.77
CA LEU A 220 -29.00 14.71 -17.67
C LEU A 220 -29.40 15.76 -18.72
N SER A 221 -29.32 17.06 -18.41
CA SER A 221 -29.51 18.13 -19.39
C SER A 221 -28.41 18.15 -20.45
N LYS A 222 -27.15 17.92 -20.05
CA LYS A 222 -26.00 17.84 -20.98
C LYS A 222 -25.97 16.54 -21.79
N PHE A 223 -26.40 15.44 -21.19
CA PHE A 223 -26.34 14.09 -21.77
C PHE A 223 -27.69 13.37 -21.62
N PRO A 224 -28.72 13.79 -22.40
CA PRO A 224 -30.11 13.35 -22.20
C PRO A 224 -30.35 11.87 -22.50
N HIS A 225 -29.41 11.18 -23.14
CA HIS A 225 -29.49 9.75 -23.44
C HIS A 225 -28.97 8.84 -22.31
N ILE A 226 -28.34 9.41 -21.28
CA ILE A 226 -27.77 8.66 -20.15
C ILE A 226 -28.84 8.46 -19.08
N PHE A 227 -28.95 7.25 -18.55
CA PHE A 227 -29.81 6.96 -17.40
C PHE A 227 -29.07 7.21 -16.09
N TRP A 228 -29.73 7.81 -15.11
CA TRP A 228 -29.20 7.93 -13.76
C TRP A 228 -29.90 6.94 -12.82
N SER A 229 -29.15 6.31 -11.92
CA SER A 229 -29.74 5.43 -10.90
C SER A 229 -29.02 5.57 -9.57
N PRO A 230 -29.75 5.84 -8.47
CA PRO A 230 -29.14 5.84 -7.15
C PRO A 230 -28.77 4.41 -6.73
N CYS A 231 -27.66 4.28 -6.00
CA CYS A 231 -27.36 3.06 -5.27
C CYS A 231 -28.08 3.11 -3.92
N THR A 232 -28.97 2.14 -3.69
CA THR A 232 -29.71 1.95 -2.43
C THR A 232 -28.86 1.28 -1.36
#